data_AF-A0A353Z6H8-F1
#
_entry.id   AF-A0A353Z6H8-F1
#
_cell.length_a   1.000
_cell.length_b   1.000
_cell.length_c   1.000
_cell.angle_alpha   90.00
_cell.angle_beta   90.00
_cell.angle_gamma   90.00
#
_symmetry.space_group_name_H-M   'P 1'
#
loop_
_entity.id
_entity.type
_entity.pdbx_description
1 polymer ?
#
loop_
_entity_poly.entity_id
_entity_poly.type
_entity_poly.pdbx_seq_one_letter_code
_entity_poly.pdbx_strand_id
1 'polypeptide(L)'
;MVLNQFPAIMPDEVFPMANLLIRSRSGPDGKLHLEVPVSAPNTEFDIELVVRPHESSTGEWPAGYFDLFGSISDETFVRPPQGELPSAADIP
;
A
#
# COMPACT_ATOMS: atom_id res chain seq x y z
N MET A 1 -11.40 7.87 -55.48
CA MET A 1 -11.78 6.74 -54.60
C MET A 1 -10.47 6.16 -54.07
N VAL A 2 -10.03 6.60 -52.91
CA VAL A 2 -8.76 6.16 -52.29
C VAL A 2 -9.15 5.26 -51.12
N LEU A 3 -8.83 3.98 -51.23
CA LEU A 3 -8.99 3.02 -50.13
C LEU A 3 -7.87 3.30 -49.12
N ASN A 4 -8.22 3.86 -47.96
CA ASN A 4 -7.35 3.88 -46.80
C ASN A 4 -7.07 2.44 -46.38
N GLN A 5 -5.88 1.96 -46.69
CA GLN A 5 -5.33 0.74 -46.10
C GLN A 5 -4.84 1.12 -44.70
N PHE A 6 -5.69 0.88 -43.68
CA PHE A 6 -5.22 0.85 -42.29
C PHE A 6 -4.20 -0.30 -42.17
N PRO A 7 -3.05 -0.14 -41.51
CA PRO A 7 -2.15 -1.26 -41.29
C PRO A 7 -2.85 -2.29 -40.39
N ALA A 8 -2.82 -3.56 -40.83
CA ALA A 8 -3.32 -4.68 -40.05
C ALA A 8 -2.52 -4.77 -38.75
N ILE A 9 -3.23 -4.75 -37.61
CA ILE A 9 -2.64 -5.02 -36.30
C ILE A 9 -2.12 -6.46 -36.34
N MET A 10 -0.80 -6.63 -36.33
CA MET A 10 -0.17 -7.93 -36.23
C MET A 10 -0.29 -8.43 -34.78
N PRO A 11 -0.85 -9.62 -34.54
CA PRO A 11 -1.19 -10.08 -33.18
C PRO A 11 0.00 -10.56 -32.33
N ASP A 12 1.25 -10.41 -32.81
CA ASP A 12 2.45 -10.98 -32.16
C ASP A 12 3.57 -9.97 -31.87
N GLU A 13 3.33 -8.67 -31.99
CA GLU A 13 4.28 -7.67 -31.49
C GLU A 13 4.15 -7.55 -29.97
N VAL A 14 4.90 -8.38 -29.26
CA VAL A 14 5.07 -8.27 -27.80
C VAL A 14 5.90 -7.02 -27.53
N PHE A 15 5.23 -5.88 -27.33
CA PHE A 15 5.88 -4.72 -26.74
C PHE A 15 6.45 -5.14 -25.38
N PRO A 16 7.75 -4.94 -25.11
CA PRO A 16 8.34 -5.31 -23.83
C PRO A 16 7.57 -4.57 -22.73
N MET A 17 6.81 -5.33 -21.94
CA MET A 17 6.05 -4.78 -20.81
C MET A 17 7.05 -4.29 -19.76
N ALA A 18 7.34 -3.00 -19.76
CA ALA A 18 8.13 -2.37 -18.72
C ALA A 18 7.25 -2.20 -17.47
N ASN A 19 7.44 -3.07 -16.48
CA ASN A 19 6.77 -2.92 -15.19
C ASN A 19 7.50 -1.88 -14.34
N LEU A 20 6.86 -0.73 -14.14
CA LEU A 20 7.40 0.39 -13.38
C LEU A 20 6.65 0.53 -12.05
N LEU A 21 7.27 0.08 -10.96
CA LEU A 21 6.73 0.24 -9.61
C LEU A 21 7.14 1.60 -9.02
N ILE A 22 6.26 2.59 -9.07
CA ILE A 22 6.45 3.91 -8.44
C ILE A 22 5.62 4.00 -7.17
N ARG A 23 6.28 4.22 -6.02
CA ARG A 23 5.61 4.56 -4.76
C ARG A 23 5.55 6.07 -4.63
N SER A 24 4.37 6.65 -4.84
CA SER A 24 4.13 8.09 -4.75
C SER A 24 2.91 8.39 -3.87
N ARG A 25 2.93 9.54 -3.18
CA ARG A 25 1.82 10.04 -2.36
C ARG A 25 1.11 11.15 -3.13
N SER A 26 -0.22 11.18 -3.09
CA SER A 26 -1.01 12.24 -3.70
C SER A 26 -0.61 13.62 -3.14
N GLY A 27 -0.56 14.62 -4.03
CA GLY A 27 -0.26 15.99 -3.67
C GLY A 27 -1.41 16.69 -2.91
N PRO A 28 -1.18 17.92 -2.40
CA PRO A 28 -2.21 18.75 -1.77
C PRO A 28 -3.37 19.12 -2.71
N ASP A 29 -3.18 18.96 -4.02
CA ASP A 29 -4.15 19.16 -5.09
C ASP A 29 -5.07 17.94 -5.32
N GLY A 30 -4.85 16.85 -4.57
CA GLY A 30 -5.61 15.61 -4.69
C GLY A 30 -5.25 14.76 -5.91
N LYS A 31 -4.10 15.02 -6.56
CA LYS A 31 -3.67 14.30 -7.76
C LYS A 31 -2.42 13.46 -7.51
N LEU A 32 -2.29 12.35 -8.24
CA LEU A 32 -1.06 11.56 -8.30
C LEU A 32 -0.24 12.01 -9.51
N HIS A 33 0.92 12.60 -9.25
CA HIS A 33 1.85 13.01 -10.30
C HIS A 33 2.79 11.84 -10.60
N LEU A 34 2.79 11.38 -11.86
CA LEU A 34 3.65 10.31 -12.36
C LEU A 34 4.49 10.87 -13.51
N GLU A 35 5.82 10.84 -13.37
CA GLU A 35 6.75 11.22 -14.42
C GLU A 35 7.33 9.94 -15.05
N VAL A 36 7.03 9.70 -16.32
CA VAL A 36 7.55 8.55 -17.07
C VAL A 36 8.68 9.03 -17.97
N PRO A 37 9.94 8.67 -17.69
CA PRO A 37 11.05 9.04 -18.56
C PRO A 37 10.98 8.20 -19.85
N VAL A 38 10.73 8.85 -20.98
CA VAL A 38 10.54 8.16 -22.27
C VAL A 38 11.73 8.21 -23.22
N SER A 39 12.85 8.87 -22.86
CA SER A 39 14.12 8.94 -23.62
C SER A 39 14.03 9.29 -25.13
N ALA A 40 12.84 9.61 -25.66
CA ALA A 40 12.58 9.96 -27.04
C ALA A 40 11.73 11.25 -27.08
N PRO A 41 12.33 12.40 -27.40
CA PRO A 41 11.59 13.65 -27.50
C PRO A 41 10.64 13.64 -28.71
N ASN A 42 9.51 14.35 -28.62
CA ASN A 42 8.51 14.50 -29.69
C ASN A 42 7.97 13.17 -30.26
N THR A 43 7.94 12.12 -29.44
CA THR A 43 7.38 10.82 -29.81
C THR A 43 6.02 10.66 -29.13
N GLU A 44 5.02 10.20 -29.89
CA GLU A 44 3.71 9.85 -29.35
C GLU A 44 3.78 8.46 -28.72
N PHE A 45 3.19 8.32 -27.53
CA PHE A 45 3.15 7.07 -26.79
C PHE A 45 1.71 6.77 -26.39
N ASP A 46 1.25 5.57 -26.68
CA ASP A 46 0.03 5.03 -26.09
C ASP A 46 0.35 4.49 -24.69
N ILE A 47 -0.34 5.02 -23.68
CA ILE A 47 -0.12 4.67 -22.26
C ILE A 47 -1.42 4.14 -21.68
N GLU A 48 -1.40 2.90 -21.18
CA GLU A 48 -2.47 2.32 -20.39
C GLU A 48 -2.12 2.39 -18.90
N LEU A 49 -2.90 3.15 -18.12
CA LEU A 49 -2.68 3.34 -16.69
C LEU A 49 -3.76 2.63 -15.87
N VAL A 50 -3.38 1.61 -15.10
CA VAL A 50 -4.28 0.91 -14.18
C VAL A 50 -4.03 1.36 -12.76
N VAL A 51 -4.92 2.20 -12.22
CA VAL A 51 -4.88 2.62 -10.82
C VAL A 51 -5.70 1.64 -9.99
N ARG A 52 -5.05 0.99 -9.02
CA ARG A 52 -5.73 0.18 -8.00
C ARG A 52 -5.60 0.89 -6.65
N PRO A 53 -6.64 0.89 -5.81
CA PRO A 53 -6.47 1.31 -4.43
C PRO A 53 -5.35 0.47 -3.83
N HIS A 54 -4.35 1.14 -3.25
CA HIS A 54 -3.42 0.43 -2.38
C HIS A 54 -4.25 0.04 -1.16
N GLU A 55 -4.41 -1.25 -0.92
CA GLU A 55 -4.85 -1.71 0.38
C GLU A 55 -3.75 -1.31 1.34
N SER A 56 -3.86 -0.11 1.92
CA SER A 56 -3.17 0.17 3.16
C SER A 56 -3.55 -0.98 4.06
N SER A 57 -2.58 -1.78 4.49
CA SER A 57 -2.76 -2.73 5.57
C SER A 57 -3.26 -1.91 6.76
N THR A 58 -4.57 -1.77 6.86
CA THR A 58 -5.20 -0.81 7.75
C THR A 58 -5.21 -1.51 9.10
N GLY A 59 -4.09 -1.42 9.81
CA GLY A 59 -4.01 -1.77 11.23
C GLY A 59 -4.43 -3.19 11.62
N GLU A 60 -4.49 -4.15 10.70
CA GLU A 60 -4.69 -5.54 11.07
C GLU A 60 -3.41 -6.01 11.78
N TRP A 61 -3.56 -6.31 13.06
CA TRP A 61 -2.50 -6.92 13.84
C TRP A 61 -2.05 -8.22 13.15
N PRO A 62 -0.74 -8.50 13.12
CA PRO A 62 -0.24 -9.76 12.55
C PRO A 62 -1.01 -10.95 13.09
N ALA A 63 -1.23 -11.97 12.26
CA ALA A 63 -1.85 -13.20 12.70
C ALA A 63 -1.13 -13.73 13.95
N GLY A 64 -1.91 -14.05 15.00
CA GLY A 64 -1.39 -14.49 16.29
C GLY A 64 -1.02 -13.39 17.29
N TYR A 65 -1.14 -12.10 16.94
CA TYR A 65 -0.82 -10.99 17.86
C TYR A 65 -1.63 -11.03 19.17
N PHE A 66 -2.93 -11.33 19.08
CA PHE A 66 -3.79 -11.42 20.28
C PHE A 66 -3.60 -12.71 21.07
N ASP A 67 -2.96 -13.73 20.48
CA ASP A 67 -2.59 -14.97 21.18
C ASP A 67 -1.39 -14.75 22.11
N LEU A 68 -0.72 -13.59 22.02
CA LEU A 68 0.43 -13.22 22.85
C LEU A 68 0.03 -12.63 24.22
N PHE A 69 -1.27 -12.51 24.51
CA PHE A 69 -1.72 -12.04 25.81
C PHE A 69 -1.25 -13.00 26.91
N GLY A 70 -0.39 -12.52 27.81
CA GLY A 70 0.18 -13.35 28.86
C GLY A 70 1.36 -14.23 28.43
N SER A 71 1.99 -13.96 27.28
CA SER A 71 3.19 -14.70 26.82
C SER A 71 4.44 -14.54 27.70
N ILE A 72 4.39 -13.71 28.74
CA ILE A 72 5.47 -13.65 29.72
C ILE A 72 5.35 -14.84 30.68
N SER A 73 6.16 -15.86 30.41
CA SER A 73 6.30 -17.06 31.25
C SER A 73 7.54 -16.99 32.16
N ASP A 74 8.17 -15.82 32.25
CA ASP A 74 9.37 -15.59 33.06
C ASP A 74 9.03 -15.62 34.55
N GLU A 75 9.61 -16.58 35.28
CA GLU A 75 9.43 -16.74 36.73
C GLU A 75 9.96 -15.54 37.53
N THR A 76 10.83 -14.72 36.95
CA THR A 76 11.31 -13.46 37.56
C THR A 76 10.27 -12.33 37.46
N PHE A 77 9.26 -12.48 36.60
CA PHE A 77 8.18 -11.51 36.46
C PHE A 77 7.15 -11.67 37.57
N VAL A 78 7.49 -11.16 38.75
CA VAL A 78 6.62 -11.15 39.92
C VAL A 78 5.83 -9.85 40.04
N ARG A 79 4.55 -9.95 40.39
CA ARG A 79 3.75 -8.78 40.74
C ARG A 79 4.15 -8.30 42.15
N PRO A 80 4.62 -7.06 42.32
CA PRO A 80 4.91 -6.53 43.65
C PRO A 80 3.63 -6.41 44.48
N PRO A 81 3.72 -6.42 45.82
CA PRO A 81 2.59 -6.18 46.71
C PRO A 81 1.85 -4.91 46.28
N GLN A 82 0.56 -5.04 45.97
CA GLN A 82 -0.31 -3.89 45.76
C GLN A 82 -1.00 -3.57 47.07
N GLY A 83 -1.16 -2.29 47.37
CA GLY A 83 -1.93 -1.85 48.54
C GLY A 83 -3.39 -2.30 48.47
N GLU A 84 -4.10 -2.14 49.57
CA GLU A 84 -5.53 -2.41 49.61
C GLU A 84 -6.27 -1.44 48.70
N LEU A 85 -7.29 -1.95 47.99
CA LEU A 85 -8.20 -1.11 47.24
C LEU A 85 -8.92 -0.20 48.25
N PRO A 86 -8.85 1.14 48.12
CA PRO A 86 -9.57 2.04 49.02
C PRO A 86 -11.07 1.75 48.95
N SER A 87 -11.77 1.94 50.07
CA SER A 87 -13.22 1.78 50.07
C SER A 87 -13.87 2.90 49.24
N ALA A 88 -15.05 2.66 48.68
CA ALA A 88 -15.76 3.67 47.90
C ALA A 88 -16.08 4.95 48.71
N ALA A 89 -16.02 4.88 50.05
CA ALA A 89 -16.19 6.03 50.93
C ALA A 89 -14.92 6.89 51.10
N ASP A 90 -13.75 6.39 50.66
CA ASP A 90 -12.44 7.06 50.77
C ASP A 90 -12.00 7.74 49.47
N ILE A 91 -12.82 7.71 48.41
CA ILE A 91 -12.58 8.40 47.14
C ILE A 91 -13.25 9.79 47.23
N PRO A 92 -12.49 10.91 47.17
CA PRO A 92 -13.03 12.27 47.34
C PRO A 92 -13.95 12.73 46.20
#